data_AF-A0ABD0YUC3-F1
#
_entry.id   AF-A0ABD0YUC3-F1
#
_cell.length_a   1.000
_cell.length_b   1.000
_cell.length_c   1.000
_cell.angle_alpha   90.00
_cell.angle_beta   90.00
_cell.angle_gamma   90.00
#
_symmetry.space_group_name_H-M   'P 1'
#
loop_
_entity.id
_entity.type
_entity.pdbx_description
1 polymer ?
#
loop_
_entity_poly.entity_id
_entity_poly.type
_entity_poly.pdbx_seq_one_letter_code
_entity_poly.pdbx_strand_id
1 'polypeptide(L)'
;MLWLFVIGLILGAVVGRIWRHYTHWGRRGVPGPIPLPFFGNAKPWSFSITDLYVAAYKSYPDRPYCGIYEYTNHRLIMRDPVLIQKILVRDFHHFTDRSTIEPDITVDPLDNGLFMMKGLKWRTLRARLTPAFTSGKLKAMFPQMVDCAEEAASGLQGQVDVRSMARCISSDVIASCVFGLDLQGSNPAVAAKFKEMTSKVRLEYMCPLFSKQNSK
;
A
#
# COMPACT_ATOMS: atom_id res chain seq x y z
N MET A 1 48.47 14.05 -6.23
CA MET A 1 48.43 13.19 -7.43
C MET A 1 47.67 11.87 -7.20
N LEU A 2 48.06 11.00 -6.25
CA LEU A 2 47.37 9.72 -5.98
C LEU A 2 45.86 9.85 -5.70
N TRP A 3 45.46 10.86 -4.92
CA TRP A 3 44.05 11.11 -4.59
C TRP A 3 43.17 11.41 -5.81
N LEU A 4 43.70 12.03 -6.86
CA LEU A 4 42.93 12.30 -8.09
C LEU A 4 42.62 11.02 -8.86
N PHE A 5 43.57 10.07 -8.89
CA PHE A 5 43.33 8.74 -9.47
C PHE A 5 42.29 7.95 -8.68
N VAL A 6 42.36 7.99 -7.35
CA VAL A 6 41.37 7.33 -6.48
C VAL A 6 39.98 7.93 -6.69
N ILE A 7 39.86 9.27 -6.72
CA ILE A 7 38.58 9.95 -7.01
C ILE A 7 38.06 9.57 -8.40
N GLY A 8 38.92 9.55 -9.42
CA GLY A 8 38.55 9.15 -10.77
C GLY A 8 38.02 7.71 -10.84
N LEU A 9 38.69 6.77 -10.17
CA LEU A 9 38.24 5.36 -10.09
C LEU A 9 36.90 5.23 -9.37
N ILE A 10 36.71 5.93 -8.25
CA ILE A 10 35.45 5.94 -7.51
C ILE A 10 34.34 6.51 -8.39
N LEU A 11 34.58 7.65 -9.06
CA LEU A 11 33.59 8.30 -9.91
C LEU A 11 33.22 7.43 -11.12
N GLY A 12 34.21 6.79 -11.76
CA GLY A 12 33.97 5.82 -12.83
C GLY A 12 33.16 4.61 -12.37
N ALA A 13 33.46 4.06 -11.18
CA ALA A 13 32.69 2.95 -10.61
C ALA A 13 31.24 3.36 -10.28
N VAL A 14 31.04 4.57 -9.75
CA VAL A 14 29.72 5.13 -9.43
C VAL A 14 28.91 5.33 -10.71
N VAL A 15 29.47 5.98 -11.72
CA VAL A 15 28.81 6.20 -13.02
C VAL A 15 28.48 4.86 -13.68
N GLY A 16 29.41 3.89 -13.65
CA GLY A 16 29.18 2.55 -14.18
C GLY A 16 28.04 1.81 -13.46
N ARG A 17 27.93 1.94 -12.13
CA ARG A 17 26.81 1.37 -11.36
C ARG A 17 25.48 2.03 -11.70
N ILE A 18 25.44 3.36 -11.77
CA ILE A 18 24.25 4.13 -12.15
C ILE A 18 23.78 3.76 -13.56
N TRP A 19 24.71 3.69 -14.51
CA TRP A 19 24.40 3.30 -15.89
C TRP A 19 23.89 1.86 -15.98
N ARG A 20 24.55 0.91 -15.27
CA ARG A 20 24.09 -0.48 -15.22
C ARG A 20 22.70 -0.60 -14.57
N HIS A 21 22.41 0.22 -13.57
CA HIS A 21 21.11 0.28 -12.93
C HIS A 21 20.04 0.76 -13.94
N TYR A 22 20.19 1.95 -14.52
CA TYR A 22 19.20 2.56 -15.41
C TYR A 22 19.09 1.96 -16.82
N THR A 23 19.98 1.02 -17.18
CA THR A 23 19.87 0.20 -18.39
C THR A 23 19.28 -1.19 -18.13
N HIS A 24 18.86 -1.51 -16.90
CA HIS A 24 18.39 -2.83 -16.51
C HIS A 24 17.29 -3.41 -17.43
N TRP A 25 16.27 -2.61 -17.73
CA TRP A 25 15.14 -3.01 -18.57
C TRP A 25 15.50 -3.08 -20.05
N GLY A 26 16.24 -2.09 -20.55
CA GLY A 26 16.72 -2.08 -21.94
C GLY A 26 17.57 -3.30 -22.27
N ARG A 27 18.48 -3.68 -21.35
CA ARG A 27 19.31 -4.90 -21.49
C ARG A 27 18.52 -6.21 -21.48
N ARG A 28 17.25 -6.19 -21.04
CA ARG A 28 16.33 -7.35 -21.02
C ARG A 28 15.28 -7.29 -22.12
N GLY A 29 15.35 -6.30 -23.01
CA GLY A 29 14.34 -6.10 -24.06
C GLY A 29 12.96 -5.70 -23.53
N VAL A 30 12.90 -5.15 -22.31
CA VAL A 30 11.64 -4.69 -21.71
C VAL A 30 11.42 -3.22 -22.10
N PRO A 31 10.27 -2.88 -22.74
CA PRO A 31 9.97 -1.50 -23.11
C PRO A 31 9.66 -0.67 -21.86
N GLY A 32 10.08 0.58 -21.83
CA GLY A 32 9.90 1.46 -20.69
C GLY A 32 10.40 2.88 -20.93
N PRO A 33 9.92 3.86 -20.15
CA PRO A 33 10.34 5.25 -20.32
C PRO A 33 11.79 5.42 -19.88
N ILE A 34 12.51 6.34 -20.52
CA ILE A 34 13.90 6.65 -20.17
C ILE A 34 13.91 7.25 -18.74
N PRO A 35 14.67 6.68 -17.81
CA PRO A 35 14.77 7.20 -16.45
C PRO A 35 15.70 8.42 -16.37
N LEU A 36 15.41 9.31 -15.43
CA LEU A 36 16.32 10.33 -14.94
C LEU A 36 17.23 9.75 -13.84
N PRO A 37 18.48 10.22 -13.74
CA PRO A 37 19.34 9.88 -12.60
C PRO A 37 18.67 10.21 -11.26
N PHE A 38 18.82 9.32 -10.27
CA PHE A 38 18.28 9.39 -8.90
C PHE A 38 16.74 9.29 -8.77
N PHE A 39 15.99 9.92 -9.66
CA PHE A 39 14.52 9.94 -9.61
C PHE A 39 13.87 8.79 -10.39
N GLY A 40 14.63 8.11 -11.24
CA GLY A 40 14.07 7.10 -12.14
C GLY A 40 13.04 7.73 -13.07
N ASN A 41 11.84 7.16 -13.16
CA ASN A 41 10.74 7.72 -13.94
C ASN A 41 9.81 8.63 -13.11
N ALA A 42 10.04 8.77 -11.80
CA ALA A 42 9.30 9.72 -10.99
C ALA A 42 9.60 11.16 -11.41
N LYS A 43 8.59 12.04 -11.35
CA LYS A 43 8.82 13.47 -11.61
C LYS A 43 9.52 14.08 -10.39
N PRO A 44 10.63 14.85 -10.56
CA PRO A 44 11.38 15.42 -9.42
C PRO A 44 10.52 16.27 -8.46
N TRP A 45 9.44 16.85 -8.97
CA TRP A 45 8.52 17.75 -8.28
C TRP A 45 7.18 17.10 -7.87
N SER A 46 6.95 15.83 -8.23
CA SER A 46 5.74 15.11 -7.83
C SER A 46 6.09 13.82 -7.11
N PHE A 47 5.59 13.69 -5.89
CA PHE A 47 5.69 12.48 -5.07
C PHE A 47 4.51 11.52 -5.29
N SER A 48 3.62 11.79 -6.25
CA SER A 48 2.50 10.91 -6.54
C SER A 48 3.00 9.66 -7.26
N ILE A 49 3.21 8.60 -6.48
CA ILE A 49 3.49 7.25 -6.99
C ILE A 49 2.37 6.82 -7.94
N THR A 50 1.10 7.11 -7.61
CA THR A 50 -0.04 6.79 -8.47
C THR A 50 0.09 7.41 -9.86
N ASP A 51 0.47 8.69 -9.96
CA ASP A 51 0.61 9.36 -11.27
C ASP A 51 1.75 8.73 -12.09
N LEU A 52 2.84 8.34 -11.43
CA LEU A 52 3.94 7.61 -12.07
C LEU A 52 3.44 6.31 -12.70
N TYR A 53 2.74 5.47 -11.92
CA TYR A 53 2.23 4.19 -12.41
C TYR A 53 1.16 4.36 -13.50
N VAL A 54 0.25 5.33 -13.36
CA VAL A 54 -0.79 5.62 -14.36
C VAL A 54 -0.19 6.13 -15.66
N ALA A 55 0.78 7.05 -15.59
CA ALA A 55 1.47 7.56 -16.78
C ALA A 55 2.22 6.44 -17.51
N ALA A 56 3.00 5.65 -16.79
CA ALA A 56 3.74 4.53 -17.37
C ALA A 56 2.82 3.45 -17.95
N TYR A 57 1.71 3.14 -17.26
CA TYR A 57 0.67 2.27 -17.80
C TYR A 57 0.11 2.84 -19.09
N LYS A 58 -0.23 4.13 -19.19
CA LYS A 58 -0.83 4.70 -20.41
C LYS A 58 0.15 4.81 -21.59
N SER A 59 1.46 4.96 -21.35
CA SER A 59 2.46 5.19 -22.42
C SER A 59 2.75 4.00 -23.33
N TYR A 60 2.37 2.77 -22.95
CA TYR A 60 2.70 1.55 -23.71
C TYR A 60 1.46 0.68 -24.00
N PRO A 61 0.41 1.20 -24.69
CA PRO A 61 -0.89 0.55 -24.87
C PRO A 61 -0.80 -0.85 -25.49
N ASP A 62 0.06 -1.01 -26.48
CA ASP A 62 0.15 -2.24 -27.29
C ASP A 62 1.13 -3.27 -26.72
N ARG A 63 1.65 -3.04 -25.50
CA ARG A 63 2.62 -3.93 -24.86
C ARG A 63 1.99 -4.64 -23.66
N PRO A 64 2.24 -5.95 -23.49
CA PRO A 64 1.67 -6.73 -22.38
C PRO A 64 2.28 -6.35 -21.01
N TYR A 65 3.42 -5.67 -21.01
CA TYR A 65 4.11 -5.16 -19.83
C TYR A 65 5.04 -4.00 -20.19
N CYS A 66 5.40 -3.19 -19.20
CA CYS A 66 6.45 -2.18 -19.33
C CYS A 66 7.28 -2.05 -18.04
N GLY A 67 8.56 -1.77 -18.19
CA GLY A 67 9.49 -1.57 -17.09
C GLY A 67 9.58 -0.10 -16.70
N ILE A 68 9.60 0.19 -15.40
CA ILE A 68 9.87 1.52 -14.86
C ILE A 68 10.96 1.45 -13.79
N TYR A 69 11.49 2.62 -13.46
CA TYR A 69 12.40 2.86 -12.36
C TYR A 69 11.66 3.73 -11.33
N GLU A 70 11.21 3.11 -10.24
CA GLU A 70 10.64 3.82 -9.09
C GLU A 70 11.80 4.19 -8.16
N TYR A 71 12.34 5.39 -8.32
CA TYR A 71 13.59 5.81 -7.67
C TYR A 71 14.76 4.86 -8.04
N THR A 72 15.23 4.08 -7.06
CA THR A 72 16.28 3.06 -7.18
C THR A 72 15.72 1.64 -7.33
N ASN A 73 14.40 1.49 -7.45
CA ASN A 73 13.76 0.19 -7.61
C ASN A 73 13.38 -0.07 -9.06
N HIS A 74 13.72 -1.26 -9.56
CA HIS A 74 13.19 -1.76 -10.82
C HIS A 74 11.76 -2.27 -10.57
N ARG A 75 10.79 -1.78 -11.35
CA ARG A 75 9.40 -2.23 -11.29
C ARG A 75 8.92 -2.64 -12.68
N LEU A 76 8.16 -3.72 -12.73
CA LEU A 76 7.56 -4.22 -13.97
C LEU A 76 6.05 -4.09 -13.86
N ILE A 77 5.46 -3.24 -14.69
CA ILE A 77 4.02 -3.04 -14.77
C ILE A 77 3.46 -4.09 -15.73
N MET A 78 2.55 -4.91 -15.21
CA MET A 78 1.83 -5.91 -16.01
C MET A 78 0.54 -5.32 -16.55
N ARG A 79 0.20 -5.65 -17.80
CA ARG A 79 -1.03 -5.20 -18.46
C ARG A 79 -1.87 -6.33 -19.02
N ASP A 80 -1.22 -7.40 -19.49
CA ASP A 80 -1.90 -8.58 -20.01
C ASP A 80 -2.55 -9.38 -18.88
N PRO A 81 -3.89 -9.55 -18.88
CA PRO A 81 -4.60 -10.34 -17.87
C PRO A 81 -4.09 -11.78 -17.75
N VAL A 82 -3.62 -12.39 -18.84
CA VAL A 82 -3.09 -13.76 -18.85
C VAL A 82 -1.79 -13.82 -18.05
N LEU A 83 -0.90 -12.83 -18.23
CA LEU A 83 0.33 -12.72 -17.45
C LEU A 83 0.05 -12.39 -15.98
N ILE A 84 -0.91 -11.49 -15.72
CA ILE A 84 -1.33 -11.14 -14.36
C ILE A 84 -1.85 -12.39 -13.63
N GLN A 85 -2.73 -13.16 -14.28
CA GLN A 85 -3.24 -14.41 -13.71
C GLN A 85 -2.11 -15.41 -13.47
N LYS A 86 -1.17 -15.54 -14.41
CA LYS A 86 -0.01 -16.41 -14.25
C LYS A 86 0.78 -16.05 -13.00
N ILE A 87 1.08 -14.78 -12.79
CA ILE A 87 1.87 -14.29 -11.64
C ILE A 87 1.10 -14.41 -10.32
N LEU A 88 -0.16 -13.99 -10.29
CA LEU A 88 -0.94 -13.91 -9.05
C LEU A 88 -1.54 -15.26 -8.62
N VAL A 89 -1.65 -16.22 -9.53
CA VAL A 89 -2.32 -17.51 -9.27
C VAL A 89 -1.40 -18.70 -9.55
N ARG A 90 -0.97 -18.88 -10.80
CA ARG A 90 -0.26 -20.11 -11.22
C ARG A 90 1.12 -20.20 -10.59
N ASP A 91 1.87 -19.11 -10.66
CA ASP A 91 3.26 -19.02 -10.21
C ASP A 91 3.39 -18.23 -8.90
N PHE A 92 2.30 -18.11 -8.13
CA PHE A 92 2.24 -17.29 -6.91
C PHE A 92 3.35 -17.61 -5.89
N HIS A 93 3.83 -18.85 -5.85
CA HIS A 93 4.92 -19.27 -4.96
C HIS A 93 6.26 -18.55 -5.24
N HIS A 94 6.44 -17.97 -6.42
CA HIS A 94 7.58 -17.09 -6.73
C HIS A 94 7.32 -15.61 -6.36
N PHE A 95 6.07 -15.23 -6.11
CA PHE A 95 5.60 -13.85 -5.92
C PHE A 95 4.80 -13.69 -4.62
N THR A 96 5.26 -14.33 -3.54
CA THR A 96 4.52 -14.35 -2.26
C THR A 96 4.52 -13.00 -1.54
N ASP A 97 5.60 -12.24 -1.69
CA ASP A 97 5.86 -11.04 -0.91
C ASP A 97 5.43 -9.77 -1.66
N ARG A 98 4.81 -8.82 -0.95
CA ARG A 98 4.24 -7.59 -1.54
C ARG A 98 5.17 -6.38 -1.41
N SER A 99 5.78 -6.20 -0.26
CA SER A 99 6.63 -5.04 0.03
C SER A 99 8.09 -5.34 -0.28
N THR A 100 8.78 -4.39 -0.91
CA THR A 100 10.25 -4.42 -1.02
C THR A 100 10.95 -3.82 0.19
N ILE A 101 10.21 -3.20 1.10
CA ILE A 101 10.72 -2.67 2.37
C ILE A 101 10.63 -3.78 3.41
N GLU A 102 11.65 -3.95 4.23
CA GLU A 102 11.58 -4.85 5.38
C GLU A 102 10.71 -4.21 6.46
N PRO A 103 9.70 -4.91 7.00
CA PRO A 103 8.83 -4.33 8.01
C PRO A 103 9.60 -4.12 9.32
N ASP A 104 9.51 -2.92 9.90
CA ASP A 104 10.16 -2.56 11.15
C ASP A 104 9.15 -2.06 12.20
N ILE A 105 8.87 -2.95 13.17
CA ILE A 105 7.91 -2.71 14.25
C ILE A 105 8.37 -1.56 15.16
N THR A 106 9.68 -1.28 15.22
CA THR A 106 10.21 -0.18 16.04
C THR A 106 9.93 1.19 15.43
N VAL A 107 9.71 1.22 14.11
CA VAL A 107 9.36 2.44 13.35
C VAL A 107 7.85 2.55 13.21
N ASP A 108 7.18 1.47 12.78
CA ASP A 108 5.73 1.42 12.61
C ASP A 108 5.16 0.12 13.20
N PRO A 109 4.34 0.16 14.27
CA PRO A 109 3.68 -1.02 14.81
C PRO A 109 2.82 -1.79 13.79
N LEU A 110 2.34 -1.13 12.73
CA LEU A 110 1.54 -1.72 11.64
C LEU A 110 2.38 -2.51 10.63
N ASP A 111 3.71 -2.40 10.67
CA ASP A 111 4.61 -3.16 9.80
C ASP A 111 4.56 -4.67 10.08
N ASN A 112 4.08 -5.08 11.26
CA ASN A 112 3.74 -6.48 11.53
C ASN A 112 2.31 -6.87 11.09
N GLY A 113 1.71 -6.10 10.19
CA GLY A 113 0.41 -6.38 9.60
C GLY A 113 0.47 -7.43 8.49
N LEU A 114 -0.65 -8.10 8.22
CA LEU A 114 -0.75 -9.15 7.20
C LEU A 114 -0.31 -8.69 5.79
N PHE A 115 -0.42 -7.39 5.49
CA PHE A 115 -0.04 -6.87 4.18
C PHE A 115 1.48 -6.65 4.01
N MET A 116 2.20 -6.44 5.11
CA MET A 116 3.64 -6.16 5.10
C MET A 116 4.49 -7.41 5.41
N MET A 117 3.94 -8.36 6.17
CA MET A 117 4.59 -9.64 6.44
C MET A 117 4.98 -10.41 5.17
N LYS A 118 6.10 -11.13 5.26
CA LYS A 118 6.70 -11.91 4.17
C LYS A 118 6.77 -13.40 4.49
N GLY A 119 6.86 -14.22 3.45
CA GLY A 119 7.16 -15.65 3.52
C GLY A 119 6.27 -16.46 4.48
N LEU A 120 6.90 -17.29 5.32
CA LEU A 120 6.20 -18.22 6.20
C LEU A 120 5.35 -17.53 7.28
N LYS A 121 5.79 -16.37 7.79
CA LYS A 121 5.03 -15.59 8.79
C LYS A 121 3.70 -15.14 8.21
N TRP A 122 3.74 -14.56 7.01
CA TRP A 122 2.54 -14.19 6.25
C TRP A 122 1.61 -15.39 6.02
N ARG A 123 2.16 -16.51 5.53
CA ARG A 123 1.38 -17.72 5.22
C ARG A 123 0.66 -18.25 6.46
N THR A 124 1.36 -18.27 7.59
CA THR A 124 0.84 -18.75 8.87
C THR A 124 -0.27 -17.85 9.39
N LEU A 125 -0.08 -16.52 9.41
CA LEU A 125 -1.11 -15.61 9.88
C LEU A 125 -2.33 -15.62 8.95
N ARG A 126 -2.13 -15.64 7.64
CA ARG A 126 -3.22 -15.73 6.66
C ARG A 126 -4.08 -16.96 6.91
N ALA A 127 -3.46 -18.12 7.12
CA ALA A 127 -4.18 -19.37 7.39
C ALA A 127 -5.02 -19.28 8.68
N ARG A 128 -4.52 -18.59 9.71
CA ARG A 128 -5.27 -18.38 10.97
C ARG A 128 -6.44 -17.39 10.84
N LEU A 129 -6.31 -16.37 10.00
CA LEU A 129 -7.35 -15.35 9.82
C LEU A 129 -8.43 -15.78 8.82
N THR A 130 -8.09 -16.61 7.83
CA THR A 130 -9.02 -17.02 6.75
C THR A 130 -10.37 -17.57 7.27
N PRO A 131 -10.44 -18.41 8.33
CA PRO A 131 -11.71 -18.92 8.84
C PRO A 131 -12.70 -17.86 9.33
N ALA A 132 -12.20 -16.70 9.79
CA ALA A 132 -13.04 -15.59 10.27
C ALA A 132 -13.82 -14.90 9.13
N PHE A 133 -13.35 -15.03 7.88
CA PHE A 133 -13.92 -14.38 6.69
C PHE A 133 -14.65 -15.35 5.77
N THR A 134 -15.11 -16.50 6.29
CA THR A 134 -15.96 -17.43 5.53
C THR A 134 -17.35 -16.84 5.30
N SER A 135 -18.04 -17.27 4.23
CA SER A 135 -19.39 -16.79 3.93
C SER A 135 -20.38 -17.00 5.08
N GLY A 136 -20.22 -18.07 5.87
CA GLY A 136 -21.04 -18.31 7.07
C GLY A 136 -20.80 -17.28 8.17
N LYS A 137 -19.53 -16.94 8.44
CA LYS A 137 -19.18 -15.91 9.43
C LYS A 137 -19.60 -14.52 8.98
N LEU A 138 -19.41 -14.18 7.70
CA LEU A 138 -19.87 -12.91 7.14
C LEU A 138 -21.40 -12.76 7.21
N LYS A 139 -22.17 -13.83 6.93
CA LYS A 139 -23.63 -13.82 7.10
C LYS A 139 -24.04 -13.59 8.56
N ALA A 140 -23.30 -14.15 9.52
CA ALA A 140 -23.57 -13.95 10.93
C ALA A 140 -23.28 -12.51 11.40
N MET A 141 -22.30 -11.82 10.80
CA MET A 141 -21.98 -10.42 11.07
C MET A 141 -22.97 -9.43 10.42
N PHE A 142 -23.66 -9.85 9.35
CA PHE A 142 -24.50 -8.97 8.54
C PHE A 142 -25.57 -8.17 9.31
N PRO A 143 -26.31 -8.74 10.28
CA PRO A 143 -27.28 -7.96 11.07
C PRO A 143 -26.63 -6.79 11.80
N GLN A 144 -25.49 -7.02 12.47
CA GLN A 144 -24.75 -5.97 13.17
C GLN A 144 -24.26 -4.88 12.20
N MET A 145 -23.90 -5.25 10.97
CA MET A 145 -23.51 -4.27 9.96
C MET A 145 -24.69 -3.39 9.52
N VAL A 146 -25.89 -3.97 9.43
CA VAL A 146 -27.12 -3.22 9.11
C VAL A 146 -27.46 -2.27 10.25
N ASP A 147 -27.42 -2.73 11.50
CA ASP A 147 -27.70 -1.89 12.67
C ASP A 147 -26.77 -0.66 12.69
N CYS A 148 -25.46 -0.84 12.50
CA CYS A 148 -24.50 0.26 12.42
C CYS A 148 -24.81 1.24 11.26
N ALA A 149 -25.29 0.74 10.13
CA ALA A 149 -25.59 1.56 8.96
C ALA A 149 -26.90 2.35 9.13
N GLU A 150 -27.95 1.72 9.65
CA GLU A 150 -29.24 2.37 9.93
C GLU A 150 -29.08 3.46 10.98
N GLU A 151 -28.30 3.20 12.01
CA GLU A 151 -28.04 4.20 13.05
C GLU A 151 -27.23 5.38 12.50
N ALA A 152 -26.17 5.12 11.73
CA ALA A 152 -25.43 6.19 11.07
C ALA A 152 -26.32 7.01 10.11
N ALA A 153 -27.31 6.37 9.47
CA ALA A 153 -28.29 7.03 8.61
C ALA A 153 -29.31 7.86 9.40
N SER A 154 -29.70 7.42 10.60
CA SER A 154 -30.69 8.12 11.44
C SER A 154 -30.25 9.51 11.89
N GLY A 155 -28.93 9.74 12.02
CA GLY A 155 -28.33 11.02 12.39
C GLY A 155 -28.11 11.99 11.22
N LEU A 156 -28.50 11.62 9.99
CA LEU A 156 -28.24 12.44 8.81
C LEU A 156 -29.30 13.53 8.63
N GLN A 157 -28.85 14.79 8.65
CA GLN A 157 -29.68 15.94 8.28
C GLN A 157 -28.86 16.91 7.41
N GLY A 158 -29.46 17.39 6.31
CA GLY A 158 -28.84 18.40 5.44
C GLY A 158 -27.64 17.87 4.63
N GLN A 159 -26.62 18.73 4.43
CA GLN A 159 -25.40 18.35 3.74
C GLN A 159 -24.54 17.42 4.62
N VAL A 160 -24.14 16.28 4.06
CA VAL A 160 -23.40 15.23 4.77
C VAL A 160 -21.98 15.12 4.20
N ASP A 161 -20.98 15.10 5.08
CA ASP A 161 -19.63 14.68 4.72
C ASP A 161 -19.57 13.14 4.62
N VAL A 162 -19.63 12.64 3.39
CA VAL A 162 -19.56 11.20 3.06
C VAL A 162 -18.29 10.54 3.61
N ARG A 163 -17.16 11.27 3.66
CA ARG A 163 -15.90 10.72 4.17
C ARG A 163 -15.99 10.45 5.67
N SER A 164 -16.51 11.41 6.44
CA SER A 164 -16.69 11.23 7.88
C SER A 164 -17.71 10.14 8.18
N MET A 165 -18.81 10.10 7.42
CA MET A 165 -19.85 9.08 7.55
C MET A 165 -19.30 7.67 7.27
N ALA A 166 -18.64 7.46 6.13
CA ALA A 166 -18.07 6.15 5.78
C ALA A 166 -17.03 5.68 6.81
N ARG A 167 -16.27 6.61 7.40
CA ARG A 167 -15.34 6.32 8.49
C ARG A 167 -16.07 5.86 9.75
N CYS A 168 -17.14 6.56 10.15
CA CYS A 168 -17.94 6.19 11.32
C CYS A 168 -18.49 4.77 11.16
N ILE A 169 -19.21 4.53 10.06
CA ILE A 169 -19.80 3.22 9.76
C ILE A 169 -18.73 2.12 9.74
N SER A 170 -17.61 2.34 9.05
CA SER A 170 -16.54 1.33 8.97
C SER A 170 -15.93 1.02 10.35
N SER A 171 -15.72 2.03 11.18
CA SER A 171 -15.18 1.86 12.54
C SER A 171 -16.17 1.16 13.46
N ASP A 172 -17.45 1.51 13.40
CA ASP A 172 -18.51 0.93 14.23
C ASP A 172 -18.76 -0.53 13.85
N VAL A 173 -18.78 -0.83 12.55
CA VAL A 173 -18.84 -2.21 12.03
C VAL A 173 -17.65 -3.04 12.52
N ILE A 174 -16.42 -2.52 12.47
CA ILE A 174 -15.23 -3.25 12.95
C ILE A 174 -15.33 -3.47 14.47
N ALA A 175 -15.71 -2.45 15.23
CA ALA A 175 -15.85 -2.56 16.67
C ALA A 175 -16.89 -3.62 17.07
N SER A 176 -18.06 -3.59 16.45
CA SER A 176 -19.15 -4.51 16.73
C SER A 176 -18.84 -5.94 16.26
N CYS A 177 -18.47 -6.11 14.98
CA CYS A 177 -18.32 -7.45 14.38
C CYS A 177 -17.02 -8.15 14.79
N VAL A 178 -15.91 -7.40 14.96
CA VAL A 178 -14.58 -7.99 15.24
C VAL A 178 -14.28 -8.01 16.73
N PHE A 179 -14.59 -6.92 17.44
CA PHE A 179 -14.26 -6.78 18.85
C PHE A 179 -15.44 -7.04 19.79
N GLY A 180 -16.66 -7.23 19.27
CA GLY A 180 -17.86 -7.38 20.09
C GLY A 180 -18.17 -6.13 20.92
N LEU A 181 -17.66 -4.97 20.49
CA LEU A 181 -17.81 -3.70 21.19
C LEU A 181 -19.01 -2.96 20.62
N ASP A 182 -19.95 -2.66 21.51
CA ASP A 182 -20.95 -1.63 21.26
C ASP A 182 -20.34 -0.26 21.58
N LEU A 183 -20.05 0.54 20.54
CA LEU A 183 -19.46 1.88 20.68
C LEU A 183 -20.48 2.96 21.06
N GLN A 184 -21.77 2.62 21.09
CA GLN A 184 -22.86 3.51 21.51
C GLN A 184 -23.42 3.15 22.89
N GLY A 185 -23.16 1.93 23.37
CA GLY A 185 -23.59 1.42 24.68
C GLY A 185 -22.78 1.91 25.90
N SER A 186 -22.91 1.15 26.99
CA SER A 186 -22.75 1.55 28.40
C SER A 186 -21.37 2.04 28.86
N ASN A 187 -20.31 1.97 28.02
CA ASN A 187 -18.96 2.38 28.42
C ASN A 187 -18.35 3.42 27.45
N PRO A 188 -18.68 4.71 27.62
CA PRO A 188 -18.19 5.78 26.76
C PRO A 188 -16.65 5.91 26.77
N ALA A 189 -15.98 5.45 27.83
CA ALA A 189 -14.52 5.49 27.90
C ALA A 189 -13.87 4.49 26.93
N VAL A 190 -14.47 3.30 26.75
CA VAL A 190 -13.98 2.30 25.77
C VAL A 190 -14.21 2.80 24.35
N ALA A 191 -15.38 3.40 24.09
CA ALA A 191 -15.70 3.96 22.79
C ALA A 191 -14.76 5.13 22.40
N ALA A 192 -14.50 6.04 23.34
CA ALA A 192 -13.56 7.14 23.15
C ALA A 192 -12.15 6.64 22.86
N LYS A 193 -11.68 5.64 23.63
CA LYS A 193 -10.34 5.06 23.44
C LYS A 193 -10.21 4.34 22.10
N PHE A 194 -11.25 3.62 21.64
CA PHE A 194 -11.24 2.99 20.32
C PHE A 194 -11.19 4.01 19.17
N LYS A 195 -11.98 5.10 19.28
CA LYS A 195 -11.95 6.22 18.32
C LYS A 195 -10.60 6.93 18.33
N GLU A 196 -9.97 7.10 19.48
CA GLU A 196 -8.62 7.64 19.59
C GLU A 196 -7.59 6.75 18.89
N MET A 197 -7.57 5.45 19.18
CA MET A 197 -6.64 4.50 18.56
C MET A 197 -6.78 4.46 17.04
N THR A 198 -8.01 4.38 16.53
CA THR A 198 -8.27 4.37 15.07
C THR A 198 -7.85 5.67 14.39
N SER A 199 -7.92 6.82 15.09
CA SER A 199 -7.43 8.09 14.56
C SER A 199 -5.90 8.17 14.48
N LYS A 200 -5.18 7.61 15.47
CA LYS A 200 -3.70 7.58 15.49
C LYS A 200 -3.10 6.70 14.41
N VAL A 201 -3.68 5.51 14.20
CA VAL A 201 -3.30 4.58 13.12
C VAL A 201 -3.27 5.27 11.74
N ARG A 202 -4.20 6.20 11.48
CA ARG A 202 -4.26 6.94 10.22
C ARG A 202 -3.24 8.08 10.12
N LEU A 203 -3.01 8.81 11.20
CA LEU A 203 -2.22 10.05 11.19
C LEU A 203 -0.71 9.80 11.26
N GLU A 204 -0.27 8.78 11.99
CA GLU A 204 1.16 8.53 12.22
C GLU A 204 1.73 7.47 11.27
N TYR A 205 0.94 6.46 10.89
CA TYR A 205 1.48 5.22 10.34
C TYR A 205 1.02 4.91 8.91
N MET A 206 -0.25 5.14 8.57
CA MET A 206 -0.74 4.80 7.21
C MET A 206 -0.42 5.85 6.13
N CYS A 207 -0.14 7.11 6.48
CA CYS A 207 0.32 8.10 5.49
C CYS A 207 0.91 9.39 6.11
N PRO A 208 2.24 9.53 6.19
CA PRO A 208 2.88 10.81 6.52
C PRO A 208 2.67 11.91 5.45
N LEU A 209 2.22 11.53 4.25
CA LEU A 209 2.19 12.41 3.07
C LEU A 209 0.92 13.27 2.96
N PHE A 210 -0.17 12.96 3.68
CA PHE A 210 -1.41 13.75 3.62
C PHE A 210 -1.63 14.68 4.83
N SER A 211 -0.80 14.60 5.88
CA SER A 211 -0.96 15.46 7.06
C SER A 211 -0.68 16.94 6.77
N LYS A 212 0.06 17.25 5.69
CA LYS A 212 0.36 18.64 5.29
C LYS A 212 -0.71 19.33 4.44
N GLN A 213 -1.79 18.65 4.02
CA GLN A 213 -2.78 19.27 3.13
C GLN A 213 -3.95 19.98 3.84
N ASN A 214 -4.05 19.90 5.17
CA ASN A 214 -5.11 20.59 5.95
C ASN A 214 -4.62 21.85 6.69
N SER A 215 -3.49 22.43 6.28
CA SER A 215 -3.09 23.78 6.70
C SER A 215 -3.32 24.76 5.54
N LYS A 216 -4.60 25.12 5.34
CA LYS A 216 -5.02 26.38 4.74
C LYS A 216 -6.30 26.83 5.42
#